data_AF-A6WCP6-F1
#
_entry.id   AF-A6WCP6-F1
#
_cell.length_a   1.000
_cell.length_b   1.000
_cell.length_c   1.000
_cell.angle_alpha   90.00
_cell.angle_beta   90.00
_cell.angle_gamma   90.00
#
_symmetry.space_group_name_H-M   'P 1'
#
loop_
_entity.id
_entity.type
_entity.pdbx_description
1 polymer ?
#
loop_
_entity_poly.entity_id
_entity_poly.type
_entity_poly.pdbx_seq_one_letter_code
_entity_poly.pdbx_strand_id
1 'polypeptide(L)'
;MSEQERVDGTGGTSGAVGAGGEDPGRRVRAALEAVLMVADEPVRVQALARATGEAPDEVDLLLRELAGEYAEQGRGFELREVGGGWRVYSRAEHADVVEAFLLDGQTAKLTQAALETLAIVAYRQPVSRARVSAVRGVSVDGVMRTLLTRGLVCEAGVEATSGATLYRTTEEFLQRMGLDGLEDLPPLAPFLPDELTVEDLEPREVLAEPVREPVREPVPAAPGVGDDEVPGRGASTQEPRPGLEHHQEDS
;
A
#
# COMPACT_ATOMS: atom_id res chain seq x y z
N MET A 1 82.34 -1.05 13.23
CA MET A 1 81.48 -0.90 14.42
C MET A 1 80.46 0.17 14.11
N SER A 2 79.18 -0.15 14.33
CA SER A 2 78.00 0.74 14.37
C SER A 2 77.60 1.43 13.06
N GLU A 3 76.57 0.92 12.39
CA GLU A 3 75.12 1.19 12.63
C GLU A 3 74.70 2.49 11.94
N GLN A 4 73.94 2.37 10.85
CA GLN A 4 72.72 3.15 10.69
C GLN A 4 71.80 2.45 9.69
N GLU A 5 70.61 2.10 10.20
CA GLU A 5 69.50 1.37 9.59
C GLU A 5 69.02 1.93 8.24
N ARG A 6 68.69 0.98 7.36
CA ARG A 6 67.89 1.20 6.15
C ARG A 6 66.42 1.27 6.53
N VAL A 7 65.72 2.21 5.89
CA VAL A 7 64.29 2.49 6.01
C VAL A 7 63.49 1.27 5.55
N ASP A 8 62.74 0.68 6.49
CA ASP A 8 61.81 -0.42 6.27
C ASP A 8 60.47 0.06 5.72
N GLY A 9 59.84 -0.85 4.97
CA GLY A 9 58.70 -0.64 4.10
C GLY A 9 57.48 0.01 4.75
N THR A 10 56.92 0.98 4.03
CA THR A 10 55.55 1.45 4.23
C THR A 10 54.59 0.28 4.10
N GLY A 11 54.08 -0.15 5.24
CA GLY A 11 53.09 -1.21 5.36
C GLY A 11 51.86 -0.91 4.53
N GLY A 12 51.45 -1.92 3.76
CA GLY A 12 50.09 -2.00 3.25
C GLY A 12 49.14 -2.04 4.43
N THR A 13 48.35 -0.98 4.61
CA THR A 13 47.14 -1.01 5.43
C THR A 13 46.10 -1.82 4.69
N SER A 14 46.28 -3.14 4.76
CA SER A 14 45.19 -4.11 4.66
C SER A 14 44.27 -3.87 5.85
N GLY A 15 43.43 -2.85 5.75
CA GLY A 15 42.25 -2.69 6.56
C GLY A 15 41.22 -3.70 6.07
N ALA A 16 41.44 -4.97 6.39
CA ALA A 16 40.40 -5.97 6.39
C ALA A 16 39.31 -5.45 7.35
N VAL A 17 38.27 -4.83 6.78
CA VAL A 17 37.02 -4.57 7.47
C VAL A 17 36.58 -5.92 7.99
N GLY A 18 36.60 -6.07 9.32
CA GLY A 18 36.27 -7.31 9.98
C GLY A 18 34.92 -7.80 9.50
N ALA A 19 34.94 -8.86 8.70
CA ALA A 19 33.82 -9.76 8.55
C ALA A 19 33.63 -10.42 9.92
N GLY A 20 32.92 -9.72 10.81
CA GLY A 20 32.40 -10.31 12.03
C GLY A 20 31.51 -11.46 11.60
N GLY A 21 31.85 -12.68 12.02
CA GLY A 21 31.00 -13.84 11.86
C GLY A 21 29.67 -13.57 12.56
N GLU A 22 28.71 -13.06 11.81
CA GLU A 22 27.36 -12.86 12.29
C GLU A 22 26.74 -14.26 12.42
N ASP A 23 26.45 -14.65 13.66
CA ASP A 23 25.75 -15.89 13.98
C ASP A 23 24.53 -16.02 13.03
N PRO A 24 24.45 -17.08 12.20
CA PRO A 24 23.36 -17.28 11.28
C PRO A 24 21.98 -17.12 11.94
N GLY A 25 21.83 -17.61 13.18
CA GLY A 25 20.59 -17.45 13.94
C GLY A 25 20.26 -15.99 14.25
N ARG A 26 21.27 -15.17 14.57
CA ARG A 26 21.09 -13.73 14.79
C ARG A 26 20.66 -12.99 13.52
N ARG A 27 21.22 -13.38 12.37
CA ARG A 27 20.84 -12.80 11.06
C ARG A 27 19.39 -13.12 10.71
N VAL A 28 18.96 -14.37 10.91
CA VAL A 28 17.58 -14.78 10.63
C VAL A 28 16.60 -14.07 11.56
N ARG A 29 16.89 -14.00 12.85
CA ARG A 29 16.07 -13.26 13.82
C ARG A 29 15.90 -11.80 13.38
N ALA A 30 16.99 -11.10 13.08
CA ALA A 30 16.92 -9.71 12.61
C ALA A 30 16.11 -9.56 11.31
N ALA A 31 16.19 -10.52 10.39
CA ALA A 31 15.39 -10.52 9.17
C ALA A 31 13.89 -10.70 9.47
N LEU A 32 13.53 -11.62 10.38
CA LEU A 32 12.14 -11.81 10.81
C LEU A 32 11.57 -10.54 11.45
N GLU A 33 12.32 -9.88 12.33
CA GLU A 33 11.95 -8.60 12.95
C GLU A 33 11.68 -7.53 11.89
N ALA A 34 12.59 -7.40 10.91
CA ALA A 34 12.46 -6.41 9.85
C ALA A 34 11.21 -6.64 8.99
N VAL A 35 10.91 -7.89 8.63
CA VAL A 35 9.71 -8.24 7.85
C VAL A 35 8.45 -7.97 8.66
N LEU A 36 8.41 -8.35 9.93
CA LEU A 36 7.24 -8.17 10.80
C LEU A 36 6.98 -6.70 11.16
N MET A 37 8.03 -5.86 11.19
CA MET A 37 7.90 -4.43 11.44
C MET A 37 7.14 -3.70 10.31
N VAL A 38 7.28 -4.15 9.06
CA VAL A 38 6.63 -3.52 7.90
C VAL A 38 5.30 -4.15 7.53
N ALA A 39 4.96 -5.31 8.12
CA ALA A 39 3.74 -6.04 7.80
C ALA A 39 2.48 -5.35 8.36
N ASP A 40 1.50 -5.12 7.49
CA ASP A 40 0.21 -4.52 7.81
C ASP A 40 -0.89 -5.55 8.08
N GLU A 41 -0.58 -6.85 8.00
CA GLU A 41 -1.44 -8.01 8.30
C GLU A 41 -0.64 -9.15 8.97
N PRO A 42 -1.29 -10.11 9.68
CA PRO A 42 -0.62 -11.29 10.19
C PRO A 42 0.09 -12.12 9.11
N VAL A 43 1.39 -12.36 9.28
CA VAL A 43 2.23 -13.05 8.29
C VAL A 43 2.34 -14.52 8.65
N ARG A 44 1.95 -15.42 7.74
CA ARG A 44 2.08 -16.87 7.97
C ARG A 44 3.54 -17.30 8.03
N VAL A 45 3.83 -18.30 8.87
CA VAL A 45 5.17 -18.91 9.02
C VAL A 45 5.75 -19.33 7.66
N GLN A 46 4.92 -19.89 6.76
CA GLN A 46 5.41 -20.32 5.44
C GLN A 46 5.88 -19.14 4.56
N ALA A 47 5.33 -17.95 4.73
CA ALA A 47 5.78 -16.76 4.02
C ALA A 47 7.10 -16.23 4.59
N LEU A 48 7.24 -16.23 5.92
CA LEU A 48 8.46 -15.85 6.62
C LEU A 48 9.62 -16.80 6.28
N ALA A 49 9.38 -18.11 6.28
CA ALA A 49 10.33 -19.13 5.87
C ALA A 49 10.84 -18.93 4.44
N ARG A 50 9.96 -18.59 3.49
CA ARG A 50 10.38 -18.24 2.13
C ARG A 50 11.21 -16.96 2.06
N ALA A 51 10.92 -15.98 2.91
CA ALA A 51 11.64 -14.72 2.94
C ALA A 51 13.04 -14.85 3.56
N THR A 52 13.19 -15.69 4.58
CA THR A 52 14.48 -15.93 5.25
C THR A 52 15.30 -17.06 4.63
N GLY A 53 14.66 -17.97 3.88
CA GLY A 53 15.30 -19.17 3.32
C GLY A 53 15.42 -20.33 4.30
N GLU A 54 14.76 -20.26 5.45
CA GLU A 54 14.85 -21.25 6.55
C GLU A 54 13.66 -22.23 6.55
N ALA A 55 13.76 -23.30 7.34
CA ALA A 55 12.64 -24.24 7.47
C ALA A 55 11.47 -23.61 8.26
N PRO A 56 10.19 -23.91 7.93
CA PRO A 56 9.04 -23.40 8.65
C PRO A 56 9.08 -23.66 10.16
N ASP A 57 9.50 -24.86 10.58
CA ASP A 57 9.58 -25.23 11.99
C ASP A 57 10.64 -24.42 12.75
N GLU A 58 11.76 -24.11 12.09
CA GLU A 58 12.83 -23.26 12.66
C GLU A 58 12.36 -21.81 12.79
N VAL A 59 11.66 -21.28 11.79
CA VAL A 59 11.06 -19.94 11.86
C VAL A 59 10.05 -19.85 12.99
N ASP A 60 9.17 -20.84 13.12
CA ASP A 60 8.15 -20.88 14.18
C ASP A 60 8.78 -20.95 15.57
N LEU A 61 9.87 -21.71 15.74
CA LEU A 61 10.67 -21.74 16.97
C LEU A 61 11.28 -20.36 17.28
N LEU A 62 11.96 -19.75 16.31
CA LEU A 62 12.60 -18.44 16.45
C LEU A 62 11.59 -17.33 16.79
N LEU A 63 10.38 -17.38 16.21
CA LEU A 63 9.31 -16.42 16.52
C LEU A 63 8.82 -16.55 17.96
N ARG A 64 8.69 -17.78 18.48
CA ARG A 64 8.34 -17.99 19.89
C ARG A 64 9.43 -17.54 20.84
N GLU A 65 10.69 -17.79 20.50
CA GLU A 65 11.84 -17.30 21.26
C GLU A 65 11.85 -15.76 21.30
N LEU A 66 11.70 -15.10 20.15
CA LEU A 66 11.62 -13.64 20.07
C LEU A 66 10.45 -13.08 20.90
N ALA A 67 9.28 -13.72 20.82
CA ALA A 67 8.11 -13.32 21.61
C ALA A 67 8.39 -13.40 23.12
N GLY A 68 9.07 -14.46 23.57
CA GLY A 68 9.51 -14.63 24.96
C GLY A 68 10.53 -13.58 25.37
N GLU A 69 11.58 -13.37 24.56
CA GLU A 69 12.62 -12.38 24.81
C GLU A 69 12.03 -10.96 24.93
N TYR A 70 11.08 -10.59 24.08
CA TYR A 70 10.42 -9.29 24.16
C TYR A 70 9.58 -9.11 25.42
N ALA A 71 8.98 -10.19 25.91
CA ALA A 71 8.23 -10.19 27.17
C ALA A 71 9.16 -10.03 28.38
N GLU A 72 10.27 -10.79 28.42
CA GLU A 72 11.26 -10.69 29.50
C GLU A 72 11.94 -9.31 29.55
N GLN A 73 12.18 -8.71 28.39
CA GLN A 73 12.78 -7.37 28.29
C GLN A 73 11.79 -6.24 28.62
N GLY A 74 10.50 -6.53 28.79
CA GLY A 74 9.47 -5.51 29.04
C GLY A 74 9.33 -4.51 27.89
N ARG A 75 9.45 -4.97 26.62
CA ARG A 75 9.29 -4.10 25.44
C ARG A 75 7.85 -3.59 25.36
N GLY A 76 7.66 -2.35 24.90
CA GLY A 76 6.32 -1.76 24.73
C GLY A 76 5.47 -2.36 23.59
N PHE A 77 6.04 -3.31 22.85
CA PHE A 77 5.37 -4.10 21.82
C PHE A 77 5.52 -5.60 22.12
N GLU A 78 4.64 -6.40 21.55
CA GLU A 78 4.63 -7.84 21.67
C GLU A 78 4.42 -8.50 20.32
N LEU A 79 5.03 -9.67 20.14
CA LEU A 79 4.86 -10.51 18.97
C LEU A 79 3.79 -11.55 19.28
N ARG A 80 2.72 -11.60 18.49
CA ARG A 80 1.56 -12.48 18.72
C ARG A 80 1.22 -13.32 17.49
N GLU A 81 0.79 -14.53 17.75
CA GLU A 81 0.18 -15.40 16.75
C GLU A 81 -1.35 -15.17 16.72
N VAL A 82 -1.88 -14.73 15.58
CA VAL A 82 -3.29 -14.45 15.35
C VAL A 82 -3.68 -14.93 13.96
N GLY A 83 -4.78 -15.69 13.85
CA GLY A 83 -5.29 -16.16 12.55
C GLY A 83 -4.32 -17.10 11.80
N GLY A 84 -3.43 -17.79 12.52
CA GLY A 84 -2.39 -18.66 11.94
C GLY A 84 -1.23 -17.89 11.31
N GLY A 85 -1.04 -16.62 11.68
CA GLY A 85 0.09 -15.80 11.30
C GLY A 85 0.63 -14.98 12.48
N TRP A 86 1.81 -14.43 12.30
CA TRP A 86 2.54 -13.66 13.32
C TRP A 86 2.50 -12.17 13.01
N ARG A 87 2.36 -11.35 14.04
CA ARG A 87 2.40 -9.88 13.92
C ARG A 87 2.82 -9.19 15.21
N VAL A 88 3.46 -8.03 15.07
CA VAL A 88 3.77 -7.13 16.17
C VAL A 88 2.56 -6.26 16.53
N TYR A 89 2.23 -6.20 17.82
CA TYR A 89 1.20 -5.34 18.39
C TYR A 89 1.80 -4.46 19.50
N SER A 90 1.22 -3.31 19.80
CA SER A 90 1.51 -2.62 21.06
C SER A 90 0.98 -3.43 22.23
N ARG A 91 1.71 -3.41 23.36
CA ARG A 91 1.20 -4.02 24.59
C ARG A 91 -0.02 -3.28 25.10
N ALA A 92 -0.98 -4.03 25.66
CA ALA A 92 -2.19 -3.47 26.24
C ALA A 92 -1.92 -2.47 27.37
N GLU A 93 -0.82 -2.62 28.11
CA GLU A 93 -0.36 -1.69 29.16
C GLU A 93 -0.09 -0.27 28.64
N HIS A 94 0.11 -0.11 27.33
CA HIS A 94 0.34 1.18 26.69
C HIS A 94 -0.85 1.65 25.84
N ALA A 95 -2.02 0.99 25.96
CA ALA A 95 -3.21 1.34 25.20
C ALA A 95 -3.57 2.82 25.37
N ASP A 96 -3.59 3.35 26.59
CA ASP A 96 -3.92 4.74 26.89
C ASP A 96 -2.98 5.74 26.18
N VAL A 97 -1.68 5.43 26.12
CA VAL A 97 -0.67 6.29 25.47
C VAL A 97 -0.83 6.26 23.95
N VAL A 98 -1.08 5.07 23.38
CA VAL A 98 -1.32 4.92 21.94
C VAL A 98 -2.62 5.60 21.55
N GLU A 99 -3.69 5.44 22.34
CA GLU A 99 -4.96 6.12 22.14
C GLU A 99 -4.80 7.64 22.19
N ALA A 100 -4.16 8.17 23.23
CA ALA A 100 -3.89 9.60 23.33
C ALA A 100 -3.08 10.11 22.13
N PHE A 101 -2.05 9.39 21.67
CA PHE A 101 -1.27 9.78 20.48
C PHE A 101 -2.12 9.79 19.20
N LEU A 102 -2.98 8.77 19.01
CA LEU A 102 -3.88 8.70 17.85
C LEU A 102 -4.92 9.82 17.88
N LEU A 103 -5.45 10.14 19.06
CA LEU A 103 -6.41 11.24 19.27
C LEU A 103 -5.75 12.62 19.12
N ASP A 104 -4.52 12.81 19.61
CA ASP A 104 -3.74 14.04 19.43
C ASP A 104 -3.42 14.29 17.94
N GLY A 105 -3.17 13.23 17.17
CA GLY A 105 -3.04 13.30 15.72
C GLY A 105 -4.31 13.79 15.01
N GLN A 106 -5.49 13.58 15.61
CA GLN A 106 -6.79 14.05 15.10
C GLN A 106 -7.17 15.47 15.59
N THR A 107 -6.59 15.95 16.70
CA THR A 107 -6.81 17.31 17.24
C THR A 107 -5.72 18.32 16.85
N ALA A 108 -4.54 17.90 16.37
CA ALA A 108 -3.52 18.82 15.91
C ALA A 108 -4.08 19.76 14.82
N LYS A 109 -3.93 21.08 14.98
CA LYS A 109 -4.44 22.07 14.02
C LYS A 109 -3.98 21.73 12.60
N LEU A 110 -4.89 21.84 11.62
CA LEU A 110 -4.51 21.74 10.22
C LEU A 110 -3.46 22.80 9.92
N THR A 111 -2.40 22.41 9.22
CA THR A 111 -1.40 23.37 8.73
C THR A 111 -2.06 24.30 7.72
N GLN A 112 -1.46 25.48 7.48
CA GLN A 112 -1.96 26.40 6.46
C GLN A 112 -2.08 25.71 5.08
N ALA A 113 -1.09 24.90 4.71
CA ALA A 113 -1.15 24.13 3.47
C ALA A 113 -2.32 23.13 3.44
N ALA A 114 -2.71 22.56 4.58
CA ALA A 114 -3.87 21.68 4.65
C ALA A 114 -5.20 22.44 4.58
N LEU A 115 -5.28 23.63 5.20
CA LEU A 115 -6.43 24.51 5.10
C LEU A 115 -6.64 25.02 3.67
N GLU A 116 -5.57 25.43 2.99
CA GLU A 116 -5.62 25.87 1.58
C GLU A 116 -6.10 24.75 0.65
N THR A 117 -5.59 23.52 0.82
CA THR A 117 -6.07 22.36 0.05
C THR A 117 -7.53 22.05 0.36
N LEU A 118 -7.91 22.06 1.64
CA LEU A 118 -9.29 21.78 2.06
C LEU A 118 -10.26 22.81 1.48
N ALA A 119 -9.89 24.09 1.46
CA ALA A 119 -10.67 25.15 0.84
C ALA A 119 -10.87 24.87 -0.66
N ILE A 120 -9.82 24.52 -1.40
CA ILE A 120 -9.96 24.19 -2.84
C ILE A 120 -10.95 23.04 -3.04
N VAL A 121 -10.88 21.99 -2.22
CA VAL A 121 -11.83 20.87 -2.30
C VAL A 121 -13.25 21.34 -1.99
N ALA A 122 -13.46 22.11 -0.93
CA ALA A 122 -14.78 22.61 -0.53
C ALA A 122 -15.46 23.45 -1.63
N TYR A 123 -14.71 24.36 -2.28
CA TYR A 123 -15.27 25.24 -3.33
C TYR A 123 -15.34 24.61 -4.73
N ARG A 124 -14.55 23.55 -5.00
CA ARG A 124 -14.49 22.93 -6.35
C ARG A 124 -14.96 21.48 -6.43
N GLN A 125 -15.47 20.93 -5.34
CA GLN A 125 -15.98 19.57 -5.34
C GLN A 125 -17.12 19.38 -6.36
N PRO A 126 -17.21 18.21 -7.02
CA PRO A 126 -16.26 17.09 -6.95
C PRO A 126 -14.97 17.37 -7.75
N VAL A 127 -13.79 17.21 -7.13
CA VAL A 127 -12.49 17.57 -7.74
C VAL A 127 -11.47 16.44 -7.65
N SER A 128 -10.61 16.28 -8.66
CA SER A 128 -9.54 15.28 -8.65
C SER A 128 -8.28 15.80 -7.95
N ARG A 129 -7.49 14.89 -7.38
CA ARG A 129 -6.18 15.22 -6.75
C ARG A 129 -5.25 15.99 -7.70
N ALA A 130 -5.24 15.63 -8.98
CA ALA A 130 -4.44 16.30 -10.00
C ALA A 130 -4.85 17.77 -10.21
N ARG A 131 -6.16 18.05 -10.26
CA ARG A 131 -6.68 19.43 -10.35
C ARG A 131 -6.32 20.25 -9.12
N VAL A 132 -6.44 19.68 -7.92
CA VAL A 132 -6.06 20.36 -6.68
C VAL A 132 -4.55 20.68 -6.66
N SER A 133 -3.70 19.74 -7.08
CA SER A 133 -2.26 19.96 -7.21
C SER A 133 -1.92 21.06 -8.20
N ALA A 134 -2.63 21.11 -9.34
CA ALA A 134 -2.45 22.16 -10.35
C ALA A 134 -2.79 23.56 -9.81
N VAL A 135 -3.88 23.69 -9.04
CA VAL A 135 -4.25 24.97 -8.40
C VAL A 135 -3.23 25.39 -7.34
N ARG A 136 -2.70 24.43 -6.56
CA ARG A 136 -1.68 24.72 -5.51
C ARG A 136 -0.27 24.94 -6.07
N GLY A 137 0.01 24.52 -7.29
CA GLY A 137 1.36 24.56 -7.88
C GLY A 137 2.36 23.61 -7.23
N VAL A 138 1.93 22.75 -6.30
CA VAL A 138 2.78 21.80 -5.55
C VAL A 138 2.07 20.45 -5.36
N SER A 139 2.81 19.40 -5.00
CA SER A 139 2.20 18.11 -4.64
C SER A 139 1.34 18.26 -3.39
N VAL A 140 0.14 17.68 -3.45
CA VAL A 140 -0.84 17.68 -2.35
C VAL A 140 -1.04 16.29 -1.75
N ASP A 141 -0.18 15.31 -2.07
CA ASP A 141 -0.37 13.89 -1.71
C ASP A 141 -0.46 13.66 -0.20
N GLY A 142 0.51 14.19 0.55
CA GLY A 142 0.53 14.06 2.01
C GLY A 142 -0.63 14.79 2.68
N VAL A 143 -1.02 15.94 2.13
CA VAL A 143 -2.13 16.74 2.63
C VAL A 143 -3.47 16.04 2.39
N MET A 144 -3.70 15.54 1.17
CA MET A 144 -4.91 14.81 0.82
C MET A 144 -5.07 13.55 1.67
N ARG A 145 -3.99 12.80 1.89
CA ARG A 145 -4.00 11.65 2.82
C ARG A 145 -4.41 12.08 4.23
N THR A 146 -3.84 13.16 4.73
CA THR A 146 -4.19 13.70 6.06
C THR A 146 -5.66 14.11 6.14
N LEU A 147 -6.20 14.77 5.12
CA LEU A 147 -7.60 15.21 5.10
C LEU A 147 -8.58 14.02 5.01
N LEU A 148 -8.24 12.97 4.26
CA LEU A 148 -8.99 11.72 4.20
C LEU A 148 -8.98 10.99 5.55
N THR A 149 -7.80 10.82 6.15
CA THR A 149 -7.65 10.17 7.46
C THR A 149 -8.39 10.91 8.57
N ARG A 150 -8.52 12.23 8.46
CA ARG A 150 -9.27 13.07 9.40
C ARG A 150 -10.76 13.18 9.10
N GLY A 151 -11.26 12.45 8.10
CA GLY A 151 -12.68 12.45 7.76
C GLY A 151 -13.20 13.78 7.22
N LEU A 152 -12.34 14.76 6.88
CA LEU A 152 -12.78 16.06 6.36
C LEU A 152 -13.09 16.03 4.86
N VAL A 153 -12.51 15.06 4.16
CA VAL A 153 -12.70 14.81 2.73
C VAL A 153 -12.95 13.31 2.54
N CYS A 154 -13.76 12.94 1.55
CA CYS A 154 -14.01 11.57 1.12
C CYS A 154 -13.98 11.45 -0.40
N GLU A 155 -13.92 10.21 -0.90
CA GLU A 155 -14.02 9.93 -2.33
C GLU A 155 -15.45 10.12 -2.84
N ALA A 156 -15.57 10.73 -4.02
CA ALA A 156 -16.82 11.11 -4.67
C ALA A 156 -17.00 10.40 -6.03
N GLY A 157 -16.44 9.20 -6.16
CA GLY A 157 -16.45 8.41 -7.40
C GLY A 157 -15.26 8.70 -8.30
N VAL A 158 -15.42 8.39 -9.59
CA VAL A 158 -14.36 8.42 -10.60
C VAL A 158 -14.80 9.28 -11.78
N GLU A 159 -13.90 10.12 -12.28
CA GLU A 159 -14.13 10.95 -13.46
C GLU A 159 -14.19 10.08 -14.72
N ALA A 160 -15.29 10.16 -15.47
CA ALA A 160 -15.56 9.29 -16.62
C ALA A 160 -14.51 9.39 -17.75
N THR A 161 -13.94 10.58 -17.97
CA THR A 161 -12.99 10.82 -19.07
C THR A 161 -11.57 10.40 -18.71
N SER A 162 -11.13 10.69 -17.48
CA SER A 162 -9.74 10.51 -17.06
C SER A 162 -9.50 9.25 -16.22
N GLY A 163 -10.56 8.66 -15.67
CA GLY A 163 -10.47 7.59 -14.67
C GLY A 163 -9.93 8.06 -13.31
N ALA A 164 -9.81 9.38 -13.07
CA ALA A 164 -9.27 9.90 -11.83
C ALA A 164 -10.30 9.85 -10.69
N THR A 165 -9.87 9.45 -9.49
CA THR A 165 -10.69 9.57 -8.28
C THR A 165 -11.02 11.03 -7.99
N LEU A 166 -12.31 11.29 -7.76
CA LEU A 166 -12.85 12.58 -7.35
C LEU A 166 -13.00 12.62 -5.83
N TYR A 167 -12.90 13.82 -5.27
CA TYR A 167 -12.97 14.07 -3.84
C TYR A 167 -13.99 15.16 -3.53
N ARG A 168 -14.62 15.05 -2.35
CA ARG A 168 -15.56 16.03 -1.80
C ARG A 168 -15.40 16.13 -0.28
N THR A 169 -15.90 17.21 0.31
CA THR A 169 -16.00 17.36 1.77
C THR A 169 -17.10 16.47 2.35
N THR A 170 -17.01 16.23 3.66
CA THR A 170 -17.94 15.37 4.41
C THR A 170 -18.88 16.19 5.28
N GLU A 171 -19.85 15.53 5.92
CA GLU A 171 -20.66 16.14 6.97
C GLU A 171 -19.83 16.56 8.19
N GLU A 172 -18.75 15.83 8.50
CA GLU A 172 -17.84 16.18 9.58
C GLU A 172 -17.13 17.51 9.32
N PHE A 173 -16.81 17.83 8.06
CA PHE A 173 -16.32 19.15 7.69
C PHE A 173 -17.33 20.26 8.01
N LEU A 174 -18.60 20.09 7.62
CA LEU A 174 -19.66 21.08 7.88
C LEU A 174 -19.86 21.32 9.38
N GLN A 175 -19.92 20.24 10.16
CA GLN A 175 -20.05 20.30 11.62
C GLN A 175 -18.88 21.06 12.27
N ARG A 176 -17.64 20.81 11.83
CA ARG A 176 -16.46 21.51 12.36
C ARG A 176 -16.37 22.97 11.92
N MET A 177 -16.93 23.31 10.75
CA MET A 177 -17.00 24.69 10.25
C MET A 177 -18.21 25.46 10.83
N GLY A 178 -19.15 24.77 11.49
CA GLY A 178 -20.37 25.37 12.02
C GLY A 178 -21.32 25.82 10.91
N LEU A 179 -21.37 25.07 9.80
CA LEU A 179 -22.21 25.35 8.64
C LEU A 179 -23.33 24.33 8.55
N ASP A 180 -24.53 24.77 8.13
CA ASP A 180 -25.66 23.87 7.91
C ASP A 180 -25.60 23.23 6.50
N GLY A 181 -24.98 23.92 5.55
CA GLY A 181 -24.75 23.44 4.19
C GLY A 181 -23.50 24.02 3.52
N LEU A 182 -23.21 23.55 2.31
CA LEU A 182 -22.08 24.06 1.51
C LEU A 182 -22.41 25.42 0.88
N GLU A 183 -23.68 25.72 0.70
CA GLU A 183 -24.23 27.01 0.29
C GLU A 183 -23.90 28.15 1.26
N ASP A 184 -23.62 27.82 2.53
CA ASP A 184 -23.22 28.78 3.56
C ASP A 184 -21.74 29.15 3.49
N LEU A 185 -20.97 28.54 2.57
CA LEU A 185 -19.57 28.89 2.37
C LEU A 185 -19.46 30.34 1.86
N PRO A 186 -18.60 31.18 2.47
CA PRO A 186 -18.46 32.56 2.05
C PRO A 186 -18.00 32.63 0.58
N PRO A 187 -18.53 33.56 -0.23
CA PRO A 187 -18.09 33.72 -1.61
C PRO A 187 -16.59 34.01 -1.66
N LEU A 188 -15.89 33.53 -2.71
CA LEU A 188 -14.44 33.72 -2.87
C LEU A 188 -14.05 35.19 -3.17
N ALA A 189 -14.97 35.97 -3.75
CA ALA A 189 -14.74 37.34 -4.21
C ALA A 189 -14.16 38.33 -3.18
N PRO A 190 -14.52 38.31 -1.88
CA PRO A 190 -13.99 39.25 -0.89
C PRO A 190 -12.59 38.88 -0.36
N PHE A 191 -12.08 37.68 -0.66
CA PHE A 191 -10.83 37.14 -0.07
C PHE A 191 -9.75 36.84 -1.12
N LEU A 192 -10.01 37.13 -2.40
CA LEU A 192 -9.00 37.10 -3.46
C LEU A 192 -8.11 38.35 -3.34
N PRO A 193 -6.77 38.23 -3.36
CA PRO A 193 -5.89 39.38 -3.59
C PRO A 193 -6.31 40.07 -4.90
N ASP A 194 -6.22 41.39 -4.98
CA ASP A 194 -6.64 42.20 -6.15
C ASP A 194 -6.00 41.76 -7.49
N GLU A 195 -4.98 40.90 -7.46
CA GLU A 195 -4.26 40.36 -8.61
C GLU A 195 -4.85 39.05 -9.18
N LEU A 196 -5.89 38.46 -8.58
CA LEU A 196 -6.56 37.26 -9.09
C LEU A 196 -8.06 37.55 -9.28
N THR A 197 -8.48 37.73 -10.52
CA THR A 197 -9.89 37.91 -10.85
C THR A 197 -10.61 36.57 -10.93
N VAL A 198 -11.92 36.57 -10.69
CA VAL A 198 -12.79 35.38 -10.85
C VAL A 198 -12.70 34.77 -12.27
N GLU A 199 -12.26 35.56 -13.25
CA GLU A 199 -12.03 35.16 -14.64
C GLU A 199 -10.73 34.37 -14.84
N ASP A 200 -9.72 34.53 -13.97
CA ASP A 200 -8.46 33.75 -14.01
C ASP A 200 -8.63 32.31 -13.50
N LEU A 201 -9.81 32.01 -12.96
CA LEU A 201 -10.18 30.73 -12.35
C LEU A 201 -11.03 29.85 -13.28
N GLU A 202 -11.41 30.34 -14.45
CA GLU A 202 -12.03 29.57 -15.53
C GLU A 202 -10.95 28.68 -16.18
N PRO A 203 -11.23 27.40 -16.48
CA PRO A 203 -10.29 26.58 -17.23
C PRO A 203 -10.01 27.25 -18.58
N ARG A 204 -8.74 27.51 -18.89
CA ARG A 204 -8.32 27.73 -20.29
C ARG A 204 -8.75 26.51 -21.09
N GLU A 205 -9.87 26.63 -21.81
CA GLU A 205 -10.22 25.73 -22.90
C GLU A 205 -9.09 25.80 -23.92
N VAL A 206 -8.13 24.90 -23.79
CA VAL A 206 -7.29 24.50 -24.92
C VAL A 206 -8.26 23.92 -25.94
N LEU A 207 -8.51 24.71 -26.99
CA LEU A 207 -9.23 24.32 -28.20
C LEU A 207 -8.68 22.96 -28.66
N ALA A 208 -9.41 21.90 -28.32
CA ALA A 208 -9.18 20.60 -28.88
C ALA A 208 -9.61 20.69 -30.35
N GLU A 209 -8.63 20.80 -31.25
CA GLU A 209 -8.88 20.52 -32.65
C GLU A 209 -9.51 19.12 -32.76
N PRO A 210 -10.52 18.91 -33.62
CA PRO A 210 -11.20 17.63 -33.71
C PRO A 210 -10.19 16.58 -34.19
N VAL A 211 -9.84 15.65 -33.30
CA VAL A 211 -9.07 14.45 -33.63
C VAL A 211 -9.87 13.66 -34.66
N ARG A 212 -9.36 13.61 -35.90
CA ARG A 212 -9.87 12.70 -36.93
C ARG A 212 -9.60 11.27 -36.45
N GLU A 213 -10.65 10.47 -36.31
CA GLU A 213 -10.52 9.03 -36.08
C GLU A 213 -9.68 8.40 -37.21
N PRO A 214 -8.70 7.54 -36.90
CA PRO A 214 -8.06 6.74 -37.93
C PRO A 214 -9.06 5.69 -38.44
N VAL A 215 -9.41 5.79 -39.71
CA VAL A 215 -10.12 4.76 -40.46
C VAL A 215 -9.31 3.46 -40.35
N ARG A 216 -9.88 2.44 -39.71
CA ARG A 216 -9.33 1.08 -39.77
C ARG A 216 -9.54 0.54 -41.19
N GLU A 217 -8.46 0.39 -41.94
CA GLU A 217 -8.48 -0.39 -43.18
C GLU A 217 -8.77 -1.87 -42.85
N PRO A 218 -9.54 -2.58 -43.68
CA PRO A 218 -9.78 -4.00 -43.50
C PRO A 218 -8.51 -4.79 -43.83
N VAL A 219 -8.08 -5.63 -42.89
CA VAL A 219 -6.97 -6.58 -43.06
C VAL A 219 -7.37 -7.61 -44.13
N PRO A 220 -6.56 -7.85 -45.18
CA PRO A 220 -6.85 -8.88 -46.17
C PRO A 220 -6.70 -10.29 -45.56
N ALA A 221 -7.70 -11.14 -45.78
CA ALA A 221 -7.69 -12.53 -45.38
C ALA A 221 -6.58 -13.31 -46.10
N ALA A 222 -5.76 -14.02 -45.33
CA ALA A 222 -4.79 -14.97 -45.86
C ALA A 222 -5.51 -16.21 -46.45
N PRO A 223 -4.97 -16.83 -47.53
CA PRO A 223 -5.54 -18.04 -48.11
C PRO A 223 -5.13 -19.29 -47.30
N GLY A 224 -6.07 -20.24 -47.21
CA GLY A 224 -5.96 -21.45 -46.39
C GLY A 224 -5.08 -22.56 -46.96
N VAL A 225 -4.68 -23.44 -46.04
CA VAL A 225 -4.14 -24.81 -46.23
C VAL A 225 -4.45 -25.53 -44.91
N GLY A 226 -5.00 -26.73 -44.82
CA GLY A 226 -5.49 -27.71 -45.77
C GLY A 226 -6.21 -28.80 -44.96
N ASP A 227 -7.07 -29.53 -45.65
CA ASP A 227 -7.81 -30.68 -45.14
C ASP A 227 -6.88 -31.77 -44.59
N ASP A 228 -7.14 -32.26 -43.37
CA ASP A 228 -6.74 -33.62 -42.99
C ASP A 228 -7.93 -34.34 -42.34
N GLU A 229 -8.40 -35.26 -43.16
CA GLU A 229 -9.36 -36.34 -43.00
C GLU A 229 -9.23 -37.13 -41.68
N VAL A 230 -10.34 -37.30 -40.96
CA VAL A 230 -10.48 -38.41 -39.99
C VAL A 230 -11.76 -39.18 -40.31
N PRO A 231 -11.66 -40.43 -40.81
CA PRO A 231 -12.82 -41.26 -41.04
C PRO A 231 -13.09 -42.20 -39.86
N GLY A 232 -14.38 -42.53 -39.67
CA GLY A 232 -14.77 -43.92 -39.44
C GLY A 232 -15.12 -44.37 -38.03
N ARG A 233 -16.44 -44.46 -37.78
CA ARG A 233 -17.10 -45.37 -36.84
C ARG A 233 -16.57 -46.81 -36.94
N GLY A 234 -16.45 -47.50 -35.80
CA GLY A 234 -16.41 -48.96 -35.70
C GLY A 234 -16.91 -49.43 -34.33
N ALA A 235 -17.99 -50.20 -34.33
CA ALA A 235 -18.68 -50.76 -33.16
C ALA A 235 -18.07 -52.10 -32.70
N SER A 236 -18.27 -52.47 -31.43
CA SER A 236 -18.55 -53.83 -30.89
C SER A 236 -18.37 -53.81 -29.36
N THR A 237 -19.42 -53.99 -28.56
CA THR A 237 -19.95 -55.27 -28.05
C THR A 237 -19.15 -55.85 -26.87
N GLN A 238 -19.84 -55.96 -25.72
CA GLN A 238 -19.84 -57.05 -24.74
C GLN A 238 -19.43 -56.69 -23.30
N GLU A 239 -20.45 -56.68 -22.43
CA GLU A 239 -20.44 -57.03 -21.00
C GLU A 239 -19.66 -58.35 -20.72
N PRO A 240 -19.15 -58.63 -19.50
CA PRO A 240 -19.99 -58.70 -18.29
C PRO A 240 -19.36 -58.26 -16.94
N ARG A 241 -20.26 -58.08 -15.95
CA ARG A 241 -20.01 -57.95 -14.49
C ARG A 241 -19.45 -59.26 -13.91
N PRO A 242 -18.70 -59.23 -12.78
CA PRO A 242 -19.27 -59.16 -11.41
C PRO A 242 -18.50 -58.13 -10.55
N GLY A 243 -19.01 -57.53 -9.48
CA GLY A 243 -19.88 -57.99 -8.39
C GLY A 243 -19.10 -57.72 -7.09
N LEU A 244 -19.65 -56.90 -6.18
CA LEU A 244 -19.30 -56.79 -4.75
C LEU A 244 -19.93 -55.51 -4.18
N GLU A 245 -21.16 -55.57 -3.67
CA GLU A 245 -21.58 -54.70 -2.55
C GLU A 245 -22.59 -55.44 -1.67
N HIS A 246 -22.15 -55.65 -0.44
CA HIS A 246 -22.82 -55.50 0.85
C HIS A 246 -24.10 -56.28 1.21
N HIS A 247 -23.88 -57.09 2.24
CA HIS A 247 -24.81 -57.77 3.12
C HIS A 247 -24.95 -56.93 4.41
N GLN A 248 -26.14 -56.41 4.71
CA GLN A 248 -26.68 -55.86 5.97
C GLN A 248 -28.01 -55.18 5.57
N GLU A 249 -29.19 -55.49 6.10
CA GLU A 249 -29.61 -55.65 7.49
C GLU A 249 -30.79 -56.64 7.65
N ASP A 250 -30.96 -57.04 8.92
CA ASP A 250 -32.18 -57.48 9.62
C ASP A 250 -32.62 -58.97 9.69
N SER A 251 -32.75 -59.38 10.96
CA SER A 251 -33.29 -60.61 11.60
C SER A 251 -32.42 -61.85 11.71
#